data_AF-A0A7V3JSB5-F1
#
_entry.id   AF-A0A7V3JSB5-F1
#
_cell.length_a   1.000
_cell.length_b   1.000
_cell.length_c   1.000
_cell.angle_alpha   90.00
_cell.angle_beta   90.00
_cell.angle_gamma   90.00
#
_symmetry.space_group_name_H-M   'P 1'
#
loop_
_entity.id
_entity.type
_entity.pdbx_description
1 polymer ?
#
loop_
_entity_poly.entity_id
_entity_poly.type
_entity_poly.pdbx_seq_one_letter_code
_entity_poly.pdbx_strand_id
1 'polypeptide(L)'
;MKYKKMLYQFLSNKENRSYALPIFERLIQAIRHGEVAEVRKSGREKLIEKMPEIFEKMKNDALKKERYVAHIFPTIISPELAPNFYIGKESPTEDEIYRFFYLIISGIYKGPYIVNLDNINEKLISEFRRDLINENLLVLPFQKGSGIDIKKLLSLIGVKVVPQLTEFIYSFVIVSFFISWIKKLERKEEWMKKVEELGLSSMLEKIGIRDDTTLVIFYIPRQKKEMYYIPRLKKFFLTWYKDFLEGKEDTSSTVEFIFSTYVRNEQYRELSSSLLNKFLYYFLNGYVNGELLNKLINLKVSYELKQKQPCGFIKPKVFFTNLEKYYKGFL
;
A
#
# COMPACT_ATOMS: atom_id res chain seq x y z
N MET A 1 8.25 14.59 -10.61
CA MET A 1 6.78 14.54 -10.83
C MET A 1 6.17 15.85 -10.37
N LYS A 2 5.04 16.29 -10.93
CA LYS A 2 4.39 17.57 -10.53
C LYS A 2 3.31 17.31 -9.47
N TYR A 3 3.70 16.98 -8.24
CA TYR A 3 2.76 16.56 -7.18
C TYR A 3 1.69 17.59 -6.83
N LYS A 4 2.01 18.89 -6.90
CA LYS A 4 1.02 19.98 -6.75
C LYS A 4 -0.13 19.80 -7.74
N LYS A 5 0.19 19.60 -9.02
CA LYS A 5 -0.79 19.40 -10.08
C LYS A 5 -1.64 18.15 -9.80
N MET A 6 -1.00 17.03 -9.45
CA MET A 6 -1.67 15.76 -9.17
C MET A 6 -2.62 15.87 -7.96
N LEU A 7 -2.20 16.56 -6.89
CA LEU A 7 -3.04 16.82 -5.72
C LEU A 7 -4.29 17.61 -6.11
N TYR A 8 -4.14 18.71 -6.84
CA TYR A 8 -5.30 19.53 -7.22
C TYR A 8 -6.22 18.85 -8.23
N GLN A 9 -5.67 18.07 -9.16
CA GLN A 9 -6.49 17.24 -10.04
C GLN A 9 -7.29 16.22 -9.22
N PHE A 10 -6.65 15.55 -8.24
CA PHE A 10 -7.33 14.63 -7.35
C PHE A 10 -8.46 15.31 -6.56
N LEU A 11 -8.16 16.46 -5.94
CA LEU A 11 -9.10 17.21 -5.11
C LEU A 11 -10.21 17.93 -5.91
N SER A 12 -10.05 18.11 -7.21
CA SER A 12 -11.10 18.73 -8.04
C SER A 12 -12.39 17.87 -8.08
N ASN A 13 -12.25 16.54 -7.97
CA ASN A 13 -13.39 15.64 -7.89
C ASN A 13 -13.93 15.52 -6.44
N LYS A 14 -15.22 15.81 -6.25
CA LYS A 14 -15.91 15.71 -4.95
C LYS A 14 -15.88 14.30 -4.38
N GLU A 15 -16.02 13.25 -5.19
CA GLU A 15 -15.97 11.86 -4.73
C GLU A 15 -14.60 11.47 -4.19
N ASN A 16 -13.52 11.95 -4.82
CA ASN A 16 -12.15 11.75 -4.33
C ASN A 16 -11.95 12.44 -2.98
N ARG A 17 -12.45 13.67 -2.81
CA ARG A 17 -12.40 14.37 -1.52
C ARG A 17 -13.22 13.66 -0.45
N SER A 18 -14.40 13.16 -0.80
CA SER A 18 -15.22 12.33 0.09
C SER A 18 -14.45 11.07 0.51
N TYR A 19 -13.90 10.31 -0.44
CA TYR A 19 -13.09 9.12 -0.16
C TYR A 19 -11.91 9.42 0.77
N ALA A 20 -11.22 10.53 0.53
CA ALA A 20 -10.06 10.97 1.30
C ALA A 20 -10.39 11.48 2.72
N LEU A 21 -11.65 11.83 2.99
CA LEU A 21 -12.04 12.51 4.22
C LEU A 21 -11.57 11.79 5.51
N PRO A 22 -11.69 10.45 5.66
CA PRO A 22 -11.22 9.78 6.88
C PRO A 22 -9.70 9.87 7.09
N ILE A 23 -8.93 9.94 6.01
CA ILE A 23 -7.48 10.15 6.07
C ILE A 23 -7.21 11.60 6.50
N PHE A 24 -7.88 12.54 5.84
CA PHE A 24 -7.75 13.97 6.09
C PHE A 24 -8.06 14.33 7.55
N GLU A 25 -9.16 13.83 8.10
CA GLU A 25 -9.56 14.03 9.49
C GLU A 25 -8.47 13.61 10.49
N ARG A 26 -7.73 12.54 10.21
CA ARG A 26 -6.60 12.07 11.05
C ARG A 26 -5.37 12.94 10.93
N LEU A 27 -5.10 13.50 9.75
CA LEU A 27 -3.99 14.43 9.55
C LEU A 27 -4.21 15.72 10.35
N ILE A 28 -5.40 16.30 10.25
CA ILE A 28 -5.73 17.57 10.90
C ILE A 28 -6.15 17.40 12.36
N GLN A 29 -6.23 16.17 12.89
CA GLN A 29 -6.67 15.90 14.25
C GLN A 29 -5.87 16.68 15.30
N ALA A 30 -4.57 16.84 15.06
CA ALA A 30 -3.66 17.57 15.94
C ALA A 30 -3.90 19.09 15.96
N ILE A 31 -4.58 19.66 14.95
CA ILE A 31 -4.88 21.09 14.87
C ILE A 31 -6.14 21.36 15.70
N ARG A 32 -5.94 21.82 16.95
CA ARG A 32 -7.00 22.02 17.96
C ARG A 32 -7.60 23.43 17.99
N HIS A 33 -6.91 24.40 17.40
CA HIS A 33 -7.28 25.83 17.44
C HIS A 33 -7.23 26.45 16.04
N GLY A 34 -7.83 27.64 15.91
CA GLY A 34 -7.87 28.41 14.68
C GLY A 34 -8.90 27.90 13.67
N GLU A 35 -8.88 28.48 12.47
CA GLU A 35 -9.89 28.29 11.43
C GLU A 35 -10.07 26.82 11.02
N VAL A 36 -8.98 26.03 10.96
CA VAL A 36 -9.08 24.59 10.65
C VAL A 36 -9.92 23.85 11.70
N ALA A 37 -9.81 24.22 12.98
CA ALA A 37 -10.63 23.65 14.04
C ALA A 37 -12.11 24.07 13.93
N GLU A 38 -12.37 25.30 13.50
CA GLU A 38 -13.74 25.80 13.25
C GLU A 38 -14.40 25.11 12.06
N VAL A 39 -13.67 24.92 10.96
CA VAL A 39 -14.17 24.17 9.78
C VAL A 39 -14.49 22.73 10.16
N ARG A 40 -13.65 22.07 10.98
CA ARG A 40 -13.93 20.73 11.50
C ARG A 40 -15.20 20.66 12.33
N LYS A 41 -15.47 21.67 13.16
CA LYS A 41 -16.69 21.77 13.98
C LYS A 41 -17.93 22.09 13.16
N SER A 42 -17.76 22.74 12.02
CA SER A 42 -18.87 23.15 11.12
C SER A 42 -19.49 22.00 10.33
N GLY A 43 -18.94 20.79 10.41
CA GLY A 43 -19.47 19.60 9.74
C GLY A 43 -18.61 19.12 8.57
N ARG A 44 -18.88 17.90 8.13
CA ARG A 44 -18.05 17.15 7.17
C ARG A 44 -18.13 17.68 5.74
N GLU A 45 -19.29 18.15 5.30
CA GLU A 45 -19.46 18.71 3.96
C GLU A 45 -18.59 19.95 3.77
N LYS A 46 -18.64 20.86 4.74
CA LYS A 46 -17.76 22.04 4.76
C LYS A 46 -16.28 21.65 4.79
N LEU A 47 -15.93 20.57 5.51
CA LEU A 47 -14.56 20.06 5.56
C LEU A 47 -14.10 19.49 4.21
N ILE A 48 -14.97 18.79 3.48
CA ILE A 48 -14.72 18.32 2.11
C ILE A 48 -14.51 19.50 1.16
N GLU A 49 -15.36 20.52 1.26
CA GLU A 49 -15.29 21.71 0.41
C GLU A 49 -14.00 22.49 0.64
N LYS A 50 -13.65 22.72 1.91
CA LYS A 50 -12.48 23.50 2.34
C LYS A 50 -11.17 22.72 2.34
N MET A 51 -11.17 21.42 2.01
CA MET A 51 -9.98 20.58 2.01
C MET A 51 -8.80 21.19 1.20
N PRO A 52 -8.98 21.73 -0.03
CA PRO A 52 -7.89 22.36 -0.77
C PRO A 52 -7.30 23.59 -0.08
N GLU A 53 -8.16 24.45 0.50
CA GLU A 53 -7.73 25.65 1.22
C GLU A 53 -6.94 25.31 2.50
N ILE A 54 -7.34 24.24 3.19
CA ILE A 54 -6.65 23.78 4.40
C ILE A 54 -5.26 23.23 4.06
N PHE A 55 -5.10 22.50 2.95
CA PHE A 55 -3.78 22.05 2.50
C PHE A 55 -2.85 23.23 2.21
N GLU A 56 -3.34 24.29 1.57
CA GLU A 56 -2.55 25.50 1.35
C GLU A 56 -2.14 26.18 2.65
N LYS A 57 -3.03 26.22 3.65
CA LYS A 57 -2.71 26.76 4.98
C LYS A 57 -1.64 25.92 5.69
N MET A 58 -1.78 24.59 5.67
CA MET A 58 -0.79 23.68 6.26
C MET A 58 0.58 23.85 5.60
N LYS A 59 0.62 23.93 4.26
CA LYS A 59 1.85 24.19 3.51
C LYS A 59 2.48 25.53 3.88
N ASN A 60 1.71 26.62 3.84
CA ASN A 60 2.19 27.96 4.15
C ASN A 60 2.71 28.05 5.59
N ASP A 61 2.05 27.38 6.54
CA ASP A 61 2.52 27.31 7.94
C ASP A 61 3.86 26.59 8.06
N ALA A 62 4.01 25.44 7.39
CA ALA A 62 5.26 24.66 7.41
C ALA A 62 6.44 25.40 6.76
N LEU A 63 6.21 26.04 5.60
CA LEU A 63 7.22 26.84 4.92
C LEU A 63 7.62 28.08 5.72
N LYS A 64 6.64 28.83 6.24
CA LYS A 64 6.91 30.05 7.04
C LYS A 64 7.69 29.74 8.32
N LYS A 65 7.43 28.59 8.93
CA LYS A 65 8.11 28.14 10.15
C LYS A 65 9.37 27.32 9.88
N GLU A 66 9.71 27.11 8.61
CA GLU A 66 10.89 26.37 8.15
C GLU A 66 11.04 24.99 8.81
N ARG A 67 9.92 24.34 9.13
CA ARG A 67 9.89 23.14 9.97
C ARG A 67 9.00 22.06 9.42
N TYR A 68 9.46 20.83 9.59
CA TYR A 68 8.62 19.66 9.43
C TYR A 68 7.55 19.56 10.52
N VAL A 69 6.32 19.24 10.12
CA VAL A 69 5.16 19.17 11.02
C VAL A 69 4.43 17.85 10.89
N ALA A 70 4.00 17.26 12.01
CA ALA A 70 3.42 15.92 12.10
C ALA A 70 2.08 15.72 11.34
N HIS A 71 1.42 16.81 10.95
CA HIS A 71 0.19 16.80 10.14
C HIS A 71 0.47 16.78 8.63
N ILE A 72 1.72 17.01 8.20
CA ILE A 72 2.19 16.84 6.82
C ILE A 72 3.06 15.59 6.71
N PHE A 73 3.96 15.41 7.69
CA PHE A 73 4.94 14.33 7.76
C PHE A 73 4.64 13.45 8.97
N PRO A 74 3.85 12.37 8.82
CA PRO A 74 3.31 11.60 9.94
C PRO A 74 4.36 11.13 10.95
N THR A 75 5.58 10.81 10.51
CA THR A 75 6.66 10.24 11.32
C THR A 75 7.47 11.26 12.11
N ILE A 76 7.28 12.56 11.89
CA ILE A 76 8.11 13.59 12.51
C ILE A 76 7.53 13.96 13.87
N ILE A 77 8.38 13.87 14.89
CA ILE A 77 8.09 14.43 16.20
C ILE A 77 8.23 15.94 16.06
N SER A 78 7.19 16.71 16.38
CA SER A 78 7.29 18.16 16.26
C SER A 78 8.36 18.69 17.21
N PRO A 79 9.07 19.77 16.87
CA PRO A 79 10.06 20.36 17.75
C PRO A 79 9.51 20.73 19.14
N GLU A 80 8.21 21.01 19.25
CA GLU A 80 7.56 21.26 20.55
C GLU A 80 7.47 20.01 21.44
N LEU A 81 7.44 18.81 20.84
CA LEU A 81 7.34 17.53 21.55
C LEU A 81 8.71 16.88 21.80
N ALA A 82 9.73 17.22 21.00
CA ALA A 82 11.11 16.76 21.20
C ALA A 82 12.12 17.85 20.81
N PRO A 83 12.31 18.89 21.65
CA PRO A 83 13.18 20.04 21.35
C PRO A 83 14.66 19.67 21.19
N ASN A 84 15.07 18.50 21.69
CA ASN A 84 16.45 18.00 21.59
C ASN A 84 16.68 17.11 20.36
N PHE A 85 15.64 16.82 19.56
CA PHE A 85 15.74 16.01 18.35
C PHE A 85 15.85 16.94 17.13
N TYR A 86 17.06 17.44 16.89
CA TYR A 86 17.35 18.27 15.71
C TYR A 86 17.50 17.38 14.48
N ILE A 87 16.47 17.36 13.62
CA ILE A 87 16.68 16.99 12.22
C ILE A 87 17.51 18.14 11.62
N GLY A 88 18.76 17.86 11.28
CA GLY A 88 19.71 18.91 10.87
C GLY A 88 19.18 19.73 9.70
N LYS A 89 19.16 21.06 9.86
CA LYS A 89 19.06 22.17 8.87
C LYS A 89 18.23 22.02 7.57
N GLU A 90 17.45 20.98 7.38
CA GLU A 90 16.61 20.81 6.20
C GLU A 90 15.21 21.32 6.52
N SER A 91 14.83 22.42 5.89
CA SER A 91 13.45 22.87 5.85
C SER A 91 12.71 22.12 4.75
N PRO A 92 11.43 21.74 4.95
CA PRO A 92 10.67 21.07 3.91
C PRO A 92 10.53 21.97 2.69
N THR A 93 10.78 21.44 1.50
CA THR A 93 10.50 22.14 0.25
C THR A 93 9.01 22.10 -0.10
N GLU A 94 8.53 23.04 -0.92
CA GLU A 94 7.14 23.06 -1.40
C GLU A 94 6.78 21.74 -2.12
N ASP A 95 7.69 21.24 -2.95
CA ASP A 95 7.49 19.99 -3.71
C ASP A 95 7.39 18.76 -2.80
N GLU A 96 8.20 18.68 -1.74
CA GLU A 96 8.09 17.61 -0.74
C GLU A 96 6.75 17.65 -0.02
N ILE A 97 6.31 18.84 0.44
CA ILE A 97 5.03 18.99 1.12
C ILE A 97 3.89 18.47 0.23
N TYR A 98 3.84 18.88 -1.05
CA TYR A 98 2.82 18.41 -1.97
C TYR A 98 2.94 16.92 -2.30
N ARG A 99 4.16 16.38 -2.39
CA ARG A 99 4.38 14.93 -2.54
C ARG A 99 3.73 14.17 -1.41
N PHE A 100 3.97 14.55 -0.16
CA PHE A 100 3.38 13.90 1.01
C PHE A 100 1.86 14.05 1.06
N PHE A 101 1.33 15.25 0.81
CA PHE A 101 -0.11 15.45 0.72
C PHE A 101 -0.75 14.54 -0.32
N TYR A 102 -0.20 14.51 -1.53
CA TYR A 102 -0.72 13.67 -2.59
C TYR A 102 -0.64 12.18 -2.22
N LEU A 103 0.53 11.69 -1.79
CA LEU A 103 0.73 10.26 -1.49
C LEU A 103 -0.19 9.77 -0.37
N ILE A 104 -0.39 10.58 0.68
CA ILE A 104 -1.26 10.21 1.80
C ILE A 104 -2.73 10.27 1.40
N ILE A 105 -3.17 11.36 0.76
CA ILE A 105 -4.60 11.62 0.53
C ILE A 105 -5.18 10.76 -0.61
N SER A 106 -4.36 10.44 -1.60
CA SER A 106 -4.76 9.62 -2.76
C SER A 106 -4.57 8.13 -2.55
N GLY A 107 -3.89 7.72 -1.46
CA GLY A 107 -3.60 6.33 -1.16
C GLY A 107 -4.85 5.49 -0.91
N ILE A 108 -4.74 4.21 -1.20
CA ILE A 108 -5.79 3.23 -0.93
C ILE A 108 -5.73 2.89 0.55
N TYR A 109 -6.85 3.05 1.27
CA TYR A 109 -6.86 2.87 2.73
C TYR A 109 -7.80 1.77 3.21
N LYS A 110 -7.44 1.19 4.37
CA LYS A 110 -8.33 0.39 5.21
C LYS A 110 -7.99 0.61 6.68
N GLY A 111 -8.94 1.12 7.46
CA GLY A 111 -8.67 1.46 8.86
C GLY A 111 -7.49 2.45 8.94
N PRO A 112 -6.46 2.21 9.76
CA PRO A 112 -5.29 3.09 9.91
C PRO A 112 -4.24 2.98 8.79
N TYR A 113 -4.35 1.98 7.91
CA TYR A 113 -3.35 1.68 6.89
C TYR A 113 -3.69 2.38 5.57
N ILE A 114 -2.68 2.95 4.93
CA ILE A 114 -2.78 3.64 3.64
C ILE A 114 -1.59 3.17 2.80
N VAL A 115 -1.86 2.81 1.55
CA VAL A 115 -0.85 2.32 0.60
C VAL A 115 -0.92 3.14 -0.67
N ASN A 116 0.25 3.56 -1.16
CA ASN A 116 0.37 4.26 -2.43
C ASN A 116 1.66 3.86 -3.16
N LEU A 117 1.75 4.23 -4.44
CA LEU A 117 2.94 4.04 -5.26
C LEU A 117 3.53 5.40 -5.61
N ASP A 118 4.82 5.52 -5.46
CA ASP A 118 5.59 6.71 -5.78
C ASP A 118 6.53 6.46 -6.98
N ASN A 119 6.92 7.53 -7.66
CA ASN A 119 7.75 7.50 -8.88
C ASN A 119 7.16 6.63 -10.01
N ILE A 120 5.83 6.58 -10.10
CA ILE A 120 5.08 5.82 -11.10
C ILE A 120 4.34 6.78 -12.05
N ASN A 121 4.03 6.31 -13.26
CA ASN A 121 3.27 7.09 -14.24
C ASN A 121 1.88 7.50 -13.70
N GLU A 122 1.58 8.79 -13.78
CA GLU A 122 0.34 9.40 -13.29
C GLU A 122 -0.92 8.83 -13.95
N LYS A 123 -0.84 8.53 -15.25
CA LYS A 123 -1.95 7.95 -16.02
C LYS A 123 -2.24 6.54 -15.50
N LEU A 124 -1.22 5.72 -15.30
CA LEU A 124 -1.40 4.35 -14.79
C LEU A 124 -2.11 4.34 -13.41
N ILE A 125 -1.70 5.20 -12.48
CA ILE A 125 -2.36 5.30 -11.16
C ILE A 125 -3.78 5.82 -11.27
N SER A 126 -4.02 6.79 -12.15
CA SER A 126 -5.36 7.34 -12.36
C SER A 126 -6.32 6.29 -12.95
N GLU A 127 -5.84 5.48 -13.90
CA GLU A 127 -6.59 4.36 -14.48
C GLU A 127 -6.87 3.28 -13.44
N PHE A 128 -5.86 2.89 -12.66
CA PHE A 128 -6.03 1.92 -11.57
C PHE A 128 -7.10 2.36 -10.58
N ARG A 129 -7.03 3.62 -10.14
CA ARG A 129 -8.01 4.17 -9.21
C ARG A 129 -9.42 4.22 -9.81
N ARG A 130 -9.54 4.60 -11.08
CA ARG A 130 -10.83 4.61 -11.78
C ARG A 130 -11.44 3.22 -11.84
N ASP A 131 -10.64 2.20 -12.11
CA ASP A 131 -11.14 0.82 -12.14
C ASP A 131 -11.55 0.32 -10.76
N LEU A 132 -10.82 0.69 -9.70
CA LEU A 132 -11.26 0.42 -8.32
C LEU A 132 -12.64 1.05 -8.00
N ILE A 133 -12.94 2.24 -8.54
CA ILE A 133 -14.24 2.89 -8.39
C ILE A 133 -15.30 2.13 -9.20
N ASN A 134 -15.02 1.88 -10.49
CA ASN A 134 -15.95 1.23 -11.41
C ASN A 134 -16.32 -0.20 -10.96
N GLU A 135 -15.35 -0.95 -10.43
CA GLU A 135 -15.59 -2.29 -9.88
C GLU A 135 -16.24 -2.26 -8.49
N ASN A 136 -16.62 -1.08 -7.97
CA ASN A 136 -17.17 -0.90 -6.62
C ASN A 136 -16.26 -1.50 -5.53
N LEU A 137 -14.94 -1.40 -5.70
CA LEU A 137 -13.96 -1.84 -4.69
C LEU A 137 -13.68 -0.75 -3.66
N LEU A 138 -13.84 0.53 -4.04
CA LEU A 138 -13.80 1.65 -3.09
C LEU A 138 -15.17 1.85 -2.44
N VAL A 139 -15.25 1.53 -1.16
CA VAL A 139 -16.40 1.82 -0.30
C VAL A 139 -16.26 3.23 0.23
N LEU A 140 -17.19 4.10 -0.16
CA LEU A 140 -17.26 5.49 0.28
C LEU A 140 -17.27 5.60 1.83
N PRO A 141 -16.80 6.73 2.38
CA PRO A 141 -16.78 6.93 3.83
C PRO A 141 -18.19 6.79 4.43
N PHE A 142 -18.23 6.48 5.73
CA PHE A 142 -19.45 6.37 6.54
C PHE A 142 -20.34 5.17 6.25
N GLN A 143 -19.96 4.33 5.29
CA GLN A 143 -20.50 2.98 5.16
C GLN A 143 -19.69 2.01 6.04
N LYS A 144 -20.36 0.97 6.57
CA LYS A 144 -19.69 -0.10 7.33
C LYS A 144 -18.64 -0.74 6.43
N GLY A 145 -17.37 -0.68 6.86
CA GLY A 145 -16.26 -1.20 6.06
C GLY A 145 -15.66 -0.21 5.06
N SER A 146 -15.90 1.10 5.20
CA SER A 146 -15.28 2.16 4.38
C SER A 146 -13.79 1.97 4.07
N GLY A 147 -13.36 2.53 2.95
CA GLY A 147 -12.05 2.28 2.33
C GLY A 147 -12.17 1.19 1.28
N ILE A 148 -11.16 0.35 1.15
CA ILE A 148 -11.17 -0.73 0.15
C ILE A 148 -11.92 -1.99 0.65
N ASP A 149 -12.67 -2.67 -0.23
CA ASP A 149 -13.25 -3.99 0.04
C ASP A 149 -12.20 -5.10 -0.07
N ILE A 150 -11.59 -5.42 1.07
CA ILE A 150 -10.54 -6.44 1.15
C ILE A 150 -11.05 -7.84 0.83
N LYS A 151 -12.31 -8.17 1.16
CA LYS A 151 -12.82 -9.52 0.89
C LYS A 151 -12.94 -9.74 -0.62
N LYS A 152 -13.48 -8.74 -1.32
CA LYS A 152 -13.59 -8.78 -2.78
C LYS A 152 -12.22 -8.78 -3.44
N LEU A 153 -11.28 -7.95 -2.97
CA LEU A 153 -9.90 -7.95 -3.46
C LEU A 153 -9.21 -9.32 -3.32
N LEU A 154 -9.27 -9.93 -2.13
CA LEU A 154 -8.66 -11.23 -1.87
C LEU A 154 -9.23 -12.31 -2.79
N SER A 155 -10.55 -12.31 -3.00
CA SER A 155 -11.21 -13.21 -3.95
C SER A 155 -10.68 -13.04 -5.39
N LEU A 156 -10.53 -11.79 -5.84
CA LEU A 156 -10.03 -11.47 -7.18
C LEU A 156 -8.57 -11.87 -7.41
N ILE A 157 -7.78 -12.06 -6.34
CA ILE A 157 -6.40 -12.57 -6.42
C ILE A 157 -6.28 -14.05 -6.01
N GLY A 158 -7.39 -14.77 -5.90
CA GLY A 158 -7.42 -16.21 -5.62
C GLY A 158 -7.22 -16.59 -4.15
N VAL A 159 -7.23 -15.63 -3.23
CA VAL A 159 -7.02 -15.87 -1.80
C VAL A 159 -8.34 -16.13 -1.09
N LYS A 160 -8.51 -17.35 -0.58
CA LYS A 160 -9.73 -17.79 0.11
C LYS A 160 -9.78 -17.42 1.59
N VAL A 161 -8.64 -17.06 2.19
CA VAL A 161 -8.54 -16.78 3.62
C VAL A 161 -8.34 -15.29 3.85
N VAL A 162 -9.14 -14.71 4.72
CA VAL A 162 -8.99 -13.29 5.11
C VAL A 162 -8.10 -13.21 6.34
N PRO A 163 -6.85 -12.74 6.23
CA PRO A 163 -5.98 -12.55 7.37
C PRO A 163 -6.42 -11.36 8.22
N GLN A 164 -5.95 -11.30 9.47
CA GLN A 164 -6.02 -10.07 10.23
C GLN A 164 -5.11 -9.04 9.55
N LEU A 165 -5.68 -7.89 9.20
CA LEU A 165 -4.94 -6.87 8.47
C LEU A 165 -4.02 -6.07 9.39
N THR A 166 -2.75 -6.11 9.04
CA THR A 166 -1.68 -5.25 9.53
C THR A 166 -1.06 -4.53 8.34
N GLU A 167 -0.15 -3.59 8.59
CA GLU A 167 0.44 -2.71 7.58
C GLU A 167 1.06 -3.47 6.39
N PHE A 168 1.89 -4.50 6.62
CA PHE A 168 2.55 -5.23 5.52
C PHE A 168 1.65 -6.30 4.89
N ILE A 169 0.76 -6.93 5.67
CA ILE A 169 -0.28 -7.82 5.12
C ILE A 169 -1.17 -7.03 4.16
N TYR A 170 -1.68 -5.88 4.60
CA TYR A 170 -2.50 -5.00 3.79
C TYR A 170 -1.76 -4.54 2.53
N SER A 171 -0.53 -4.06 2.68
CA SER A 171 0.30 -3.60 1.56
C SER A 171 0.56 -4.70 0.54
N PHE A 172 0.86 -5.91 1.00
CA PHE A 172 1.03 -7.06 0.12
C PHE A 172 -0.24 -7.39 -0.66
N VAL A 173 -1.42 -7.32 -0.05
CA VAL A 173 -2.71 -7.51 -0.75
C VAL A 173 -2.90 -6.45 -1.85
N ILE A 174 -2.69 -5.17 -1.53
CA ILE A 174 -2.87 -4.07 -2.49
C ILE A 174 -1.90 -4.22 -3.66
N VAL A 175 -0.62 -4.53 -3.40
CA VAL A 175 0.39 -4.75 -4.44
C VAL A 175 0.05 -5.97 -5.28
N SER A 176 -0.34 -7.08 -4.66
CA SER A 176 -0.73 -8.30 -5.38
C SER A 176 -1.91 -8.04 -6.32
N PHE A 177 -2.90 -7.27 -5.86
CA PHE A 177 -4.02 -6.87 -6.69
C PHE A 177 -3.62 -5.92 -7.82
N PHE A 178 -2.77 -4.92 -7.55
CA PHE A 178 -2.26 -4.02 -8.58
C PHE A 178 -1.57 -4.78 -9.71
N ILE A 179 -0.76 -5.80 -9.39
CA ILE A 179 -0.12 -6.67 -10.39
C ILE A 179 -1.15 -7.48 -11.17
N SER A 180 -2.16 -8.03 -10.48
CA SER A 180 -3.28 -8.74 -11.13
C SER A 180 -4.05 -7.83 -12.09
N TRP A 181 -4.26 -6.56 -11.71
CA TRP A 181 -4.89 -5.55 -12.54
C TRP A 181 -4.04 -5.18 -13.76
N ILE A 182 -2.72 -5.01 -13.62
CA ILE A 182 -1.81 -4.77 -14.76
C ILE A 182 -1.96 -5.87 -15.81
N LYS A 183 -1.99 -7.13 -15.38
CA LYS A 183 -2.18 -8.27 -16.28
C LYS A 183 -3.53 -8.23 -17.03
N LYS A 184 -4.55 -7.59 -16.46
CA LYS A 184 -5.90 -7.46 -17.06
C LYS A 184 -6.04 -6.26 -17.99
N LEU A 185 -5.28 -5.18 -17.79
CA LEU A 185 -5.39 -3.91 -18.52
C LEU A 185 -5.24 -4.08 -20.03
N GLU A 186 -4.35 -4.96 -20.43
CA GLU A 186 -4.06 -5.24 -21.82
C GLU A 186 -4.79 -6.56 -22.13
N ARG A 187 -5.62 -6.57 -23.20
CA ARG A 187 -6.30 -7.80 -23.65
C ARG A 187 -5.27 -8.93 -23.62
N LYS A 188 -5.54 -10.04 -22.93
CA LYS A 188 -4.54 -11.07 -22.58
C LYS A 188 -3.62 -11.41 -23.76
N GLU A 189 -4.16 -11.48 -24.97
CA GLU A 189 -3.40 -11.73 -26.21
C GLU A 189 -2.44 -10.60 -26.63
N GLU A 190 -2.84 -9.33 -26.49
CA GLU A 190 -2.02 -8.17 -26.88
C GLU A 190 -0.90 -7.91 -25.84
N TRP A 191 -1.19 -8.09 -24.55
CA TRP A 191 -0.17 -8.08 -23.50
C TRP A 191 0.91 -9.12 -23.76
N MET A 192 0.49 -10.36 -24.02
CA MET A 192 1.40 -11.49 -24.19
C MET A 192 2.29 -11.31 -25.41
N LYS A 193 1.74 -10.88 -26.55
CA LYS A 193 2.53 -10.54 -27.75
C LYS A 193 3.59 -9.48 -27.44
N LYS A 194 3.19 -8.39 -26.78
CA LYS A 194 4.13 -7.30 -26.43
C LYS A 194 5.21 -7.75 -25.43
N VAL A 195 4.88 -8.64 -24.49
CA VAL A 195 5.85 -9.23 -23.55
C VAL A 195 6.82 -10.17 -24.27
N GLU A 196 6.36 -10.95 -25.25
CA GLU A 196 7.23 -11.79 -26.08
C GLU A 196 8.17 -10.95 -26.97
N GLU A 197 7.67 -9.85 -27.54
CA GLU A 197 8.44 -8.96 -28.42
C GLU A 197 9.48 -8.11 -27.66
N LEU A 198 9.10 -7.52 -26.52
CA LEU A 198 9.91 -6.51 -25.82
C LEU A 198 10.56 -7.04 -24.54
N GLY A 199 10.08 -8.16 -24.01
CA GLY A 199 10.42 -8.65 -22.68
C GLY A 199 9.62 -7.96 -21.57
N LEU A 200 9.35 -8.69 -20.49
CA LEU A 200 8.54 -8.22 -19.36
C LEU A 200 9.10 -6.95 -18.70
N SER A 201 10.43 -6.85 -18.55
CA SER A 201 11.07 -5.69 -17.92
C SER A 201 10.79 -4.39 -18.69
N SER A 202 10.98 -4.41 -20.01
CA SER A 202 10.75 -3.25 -20.88
C SER A 202 9.26 -2.92 -20.97
N MET A 203 8.39 -3.93 -20.91
CA MET A 203 6.94 -3.71 -20.84
C MET A 203 6.51 -2.98 -19.56
N LEU A 204 7.03 -3.38 -18.40
CA LEU A 204 6.77 -2.69 -17.14
C LEU A 204 7.24 -1.22 -17.21
N GLU A 205 8.41 -0.95 -17.78
CA GLU A 205 8.90 0.42 -17.98
C GLU A 205 8.01 1.24 -18.90
N LYS A 206 7.53 0.65 -19.99
CA LYS A 206 6.65 1.30 -20.97
C LYS A 206 5.32 1.75 -20.35
N ILE A 207 4.74 0.94 -19.45
CA ILE A 207 3.54 1.33 -18.70
C ILE A 207 3.86 2.25 -17.51
N GLY A 208 5.14 2.50 -17.24
CA GLY A 208 5.59 3.50 -16.27
C GLY A 208 5.96 2.96 -14.90
N ILE A 209 6.23 1.66 -14.79
CA ILE A 209 6.82 1.01 -13.61
C ILE A 209 8.32 0.91 -13.86
N ARG A 210 9.10 1.70 -13.13
CA ARG A 210 10.55 1.87 -13.32
C ARG A 210 11.30 1.35 -12.10
N ASP A 211 12.63 1.34 -12.17
CA ASP A 211 13.47 0.86 -11.07
C ASP A 211 13.38 1.73 -9.81
N ASP A 212 13.02 3.02 -9.97
CA ASP A 212 12.77 3.99 -8.88
C ASP A 212 11.35 3.93 -8.32
N THR A 213 10.45 3.14 -8.92
CA THR A 213 9.09 2.95 -8.41
C THR A 213 9.13 2.34 -7.01
N THR A 214 8.47 3.03 -6.09
CA THR A 214 8.55 2.75 -4.66
C THR A 214 7.14 2.57 -4.10
N LEU A 215 6.95 1.52 -3.30
CA LEU A 215 5.74 1.35 -2.51
C LEU A 215 5.87 2.17 -1.23
N VAL A 216 4.87 3.01 -0.96
CA VAL A 216 4.81 3.85 0.24
C VAL A 216 3.65 3.39 1.11
N ILE A 217 3.95 3.06 2.36
CA ILE A 217 2.99 2.55 3.33
C ILE A 217 2.93 3.55 4.47
N PHE A 218 1.74 4.06 4.78
CA PHE A 218 1.49 4.87 5.96
C PHE A 218 0.63 4.09 6.95
N TYR A 219 1.05 4.09 8.20
CA TYR A 219 0.24 3.67 9.34
C TYR A 219 -0.08 4.91 10.16
N ILE A 220 -1.33 5.36 10.10
CA ILE A 220 -1.82 6.58 10.77
C ILE A 220 -2.88 6.18 11.82
N PRO A 221 -2.48 5.54 12.94
CA PRO A 221 -3.37 5.33 14.07
C PRO A 221 -3.56 6.63 14.85
N ARG A 222 -4.29 6.57 15.97
CA ARG A 222 -4.45 7.71 16.89
C ARG A 222 -3.15 8.07 17.64
N GLN A 223 -2.21 7.14 17.73
CA GLN A 223 -0.97 7.26 18.49
C GLN A 223 0.21 7.54 17.54
N LYS A 224 1.34 6.83 17.73
CA LYS A 224 2.54 6.92 16.90
C LYS A 224 2.22 6.54 15.46
N LYS A 225 2.49 7.45 14.54
CA LYS A 225 2.33 7.23 13.11
C LYS A 225 3.65 6.74 12.54
N GLU A 226 3.56 5.87 11.55
CA GLU A 226 4.71 5.24 10.92
C GLU A 226 4.59 5.35 9.40
N MET A 227 5.73 5.32 8.74
CA MET A 227 5.83 5.33 7.29
C MET A 227 6.97 4.42 6.86
N TYR A 228 6.72 3.64 5.83
CA TYR A 228 7.68 2.71 5.25
C TYR A 228 7.81 2.97 3.75
N TYR A 229 9.06 3.04 3.29
CA TYR A 229 9.39 3.07 1.87
C TYR A 229 9.96 1.72 1.48
N ILE A 230 9.34 1.08 0.49
CA ILE A 230 9.78 -0.19 -0.06
C ILE A 230 10.20 0.05 -1.52
N PRO A 231 11.51 0.26 -1.76
CA PRO A 231 12.01 0.66 -3.08
C PRO A 231 12.09 -0.53 -4.05
N ARG A 232 12.42 -0.25 -5.31
CA ARG A 232 12.72 -1.26 -6.36
C ARG A 232 11.56 -2.22 -6.63
N LEU A 233 10.34 -1.68 -6.64
CA LEU A 233 9.14 -2.48 -6.80
C LEU A 233 9.09 -3.24 -8.16
N LYS A 234 9.68 -2.66 -9.22
CA LYS A 234 9.86 -3.35 -10.51
C LYS A 234 10.65 -4.66 -10.36
N LYS A 235 11.79 -4.64 -9.66
CA LYS A 235 12.60 -5.84 -9.41
C LYS A 235 11.79 -6.88 -8.62
N PHE A 236 11.01 -6.43 -7.63
CA PHE A 236 10.13 -7.31 -6.88
C PHE A 236 9.10 -8.01 -7.79
N PHE A 237 8.48 -7.30 -8.74
CA PHE A 237 7.54 -7.88 -9.72
C PHE A 237 8.22 -8.90 -10.62
N LEU A 238 9.38 -8.54 -11.19
CA LEU A 238 10.17 -9.43 -12.06
C LEU A 238 10.69 -10.68 -11.35
N THR A 239 10.82 -10.64 -10.03
CA THR A 239 11.28 -11.79 -9.24
C THR A 239 10.12 -12.72 -8.88
N TRP A 240 9.05 -12.17 -8.32
CA TRP A 240 8.01 -12.95 -7.65
C TRP A 240 6.73 -13.16 -8.46
N TYR A 241 6.54 -12.37 -9.51
CA TYR A 241 5.33 -12.37 -10.34
C TYR A 241 5.62 -12.62 -11.82
N LYS A 242 6.85 -12.96 -12.19
CA LYS A 242 7.25 -13.16 -13.60
C LYS A 242 6.35 -14.17 -14.31
N ASP A 243 6.27 -15.39 -13.81
CA ASP A 243 5.48 -16.45 -14.46
C ASP A 243 3.99 -16.09 -14.52
N PHE A 244 3.46 -15.41 -13.51
CA PHE A 244 2.10 -14.89 -13.52
C PHE A 244 1.88 -13.80 -14.59
N LEU A 245 2.79 -12.84 -14.72
CA LEU A 245 2.73 -11.74 -15.68
C LEU A 245 3.00 -12.19 -17.12
N GLU A 246 3.78 -13.27 -17.29
CA GLU A 246 4.03 -13.97 -18.56
C GLU A 246 2.92 -15.01 -18.87
N GLY A 247 1.79 -14.97 -18.16
CA GLY A 247 0.62 -15.79 -18.49
C GLY A 247 0.78 -17.30 -18.23
N LYS A 248 1.88 -17.75 -17.61
CA LYS A 248 2.10 -19.16 -17.25
C LYS A 248 1.28 -19.63 -16.06
N GLU A 249 0.73 -18.68 -15.30
CA GLU A 249 -0.16 -18.93 -14.17
C GLU A 249 -1.42 -18.07 -14.30
N ASP A 250 -2.60 -18.60 -13.96
CA ASP A 250 -3.84 -17.80 -13.92
C ASP A 250 -3.98 -17.00 -12.62
N THR A 251 -3.50 -17.55 -11.50
CA THR A 251 -3.36 -16.90 -10.19
C THR A 251 -1.89 -16.91 -9.78
N SER A 252 -1.45 -15.95 -8.96
CA SER A 252 -0.04 -15.90 -8.55
C SER A 252 0.26 -16.99 -7.51
N SER A 253 1.11 -17.95 -7.87
CA SER A 253 1.55 -19.01 -6.93
C SER A 253 2.22 -18.43 -5.69
N THR A 254 2.93 -17.31 -5.82
CA THR A 254 3.55 -16.59 -4.71
C THR A 254 2.51 -16.13 -3.69
N VAL A 255 1.44 -15.51 -4.16
CA VAL A 255 0.35 -15.00 -3.31
C VAL A 255 -0.38 -16.16 -2.64
N GLU A 256 -0.72 -17.19 -3.40
CA GLU A 256 -1.42 -18.37 -2.89
C GLU A 256 -0.60 -19.08 -1.82
N PHE A 257 0.70 -19.28 -2.04
CA PHE A 257 1.57 -19.91 -1.05
C PHE A 257 1.65 -19.10 0.23
N ILE A 258 1.98 -17.81 0.13
CA ILE A 258 2.15 -16.93 1.30
C ILE A 258 0.88 -16.90 2.15
N PHE A 259 -0.30 -16.76 1.55
CA PHE A 259 -1.54 -16.77 2.32
C PHE A 259 -1.95 -18.17 2.80
N SER A 260 -1.48 -19.24 2.16
CA SER A 260 -1.72 -20.61 2.65
C SER A 260 -0.98 -20.91 3.96
N THR A 261 0.09 -20.19 4.29
CA THR A 261 0.80 -20.34 5.58
C THR A 261 0.02 -19.73 6.75
N TYR A 262 -1.01 -18.92 6.49
CA TYR A 262 -1.79 -18.25 7.52
C TYR A 262 -2.76 -19.22 8.21
N VAL A 263 -2.82 -19.15 9.54
CA VAL A 263 -3.72 -19.94 10.37
C VAL A 263 -4.83 -19.04 10.92
N ARG A 264 -6.06 -19.25 10.47
CA ARG A 264 -7.23 -18.44 10.86
C ARG A 264 -7.77 -18.77 12.25
N ASN A 265 -7.47 -19.97 12.78
CA ASN A 265 -7.98 -20.43 14.07
C ASN A 265 -7.69 -19.42 15.18
N GLU A 266 -8.69 -19.15 16.03
CA GLU A 266 -8.63 -18.06 17.02
C GLU A 266 -7.44 -18.16 17.97
N GLN A 267 -7.02 -19.37 18.36
CA GLN A 267 -5.88 -19.58 19.25
C GLN A 267 -4.53 -19.22 18.61
N TYR A 268 -4.42 -19.34 17.29
CA TYR A 268 -3.18 -19.11 16.55
C TYR A 268 -3.21 -17.83 15.71
N ARG A 269 -4.38 -17.20 15.58
CA ARG A 269 -4.64 -16.10 14.64
C ARG A 269 -3.70 -14.92 14.86
N GLU A 270 -3.53 -14.50 16.09
CA GLU A 270 -2.67 -13.36 16.45
C GLU A 270 -1.20 -13.64 16.15
N LEU A 271 -0.69 -14.80 16.61
CA LEU A 271 0.68 -15.23 16.35
C LEU A 271 0.94 -15.39 14.84
N SER A 272 0.02 -16.02 14.11
CA SER A 272 0.13 -16.21 12.66
C SER A 272 0.16 -14.88 11.92
N SER A 273 -0.70 -13.92 12.31
CA SER A 273 -0.72 -12.57 11.73
C SER A 273 0.57 -11.82 12.02
N SER A 274 1.07 -11.89 13.25
CA SER A 274 2.32 -11.22 13.67
C SER A 274 3.53 -11.75 12.91
N LEU A 275 3.65 -13.09 12.78
CA LEU A 275 4.72 -13.72 12.00
C LEU A 275 4.61 -13.37 10.51
N LEU A 276 3.40 -13.43 9.94
CA LEU A 276 3.17 -13.13 8.53
C LEU A 276 3.49 -11.67 8.21
N ASN A 277 3.09 -10.74 9.08
CA ASN A 277 3.40 -9.32 8.92
C ASN A 277 4.91 -9.06 8.92
N LYS A 278 5.64 -9.64 9.88
CA LYS A 278 7.11 -9.54 9.94
C LYS A 278 7.76 -10.16 8.71
N PHE A 279 7.30 -11.33 8.27
CA PHE A 279 7.81 -11.95 7.05
C PHE A 279 7.59 -11.05 5.83
N LEU A 280 6.38 -10.50 5.69
CA LEU A 280 6.02 -9.63 4.57
C LEU A 280 6.79 -8.32 4.54
N TYR A 281 7.16 -7.76 5.70
CA TYR A 281 8.07 -6.61 5.76
C TYR A 281 9.38 -6.90 5.01
N TYR A 282 10.05 -8.02 5.33
CA TYR A 282 11.29 -8.40 4.65
C TYR A 282 11.04 -8.78 3.19
N PHE A 283 9.99 -9.57 2.95
CA PHE A 283 9.66 -10.09 1.63
C PHE A 283 9.42 -8.96 0.61
N LEU A 284 8.62 -7.96 0.98
CA LEU A 284 8.36 -6.78 0.16
C LEU A 284 9.64 -5.97 -0.11
N ASN A 285 10.59 -5.93 0.84
CA ASN A 285 11.92 -5.35 0.65
C ASN A 285 12.86 -6.21 -0.23
N GLY A 286 12.35 -7.27 -0.84
CA GLY A 286 13.11 -8.17 -1.70
C GLY A 286 13.97 -9.16 -0.94
N TYR A 287 13.76 -9.37 0.36
CA TYR A 287 14.53 -10.33 1.16
C TYR A 287 13.63 -11.41 1.75
N VAL A 288 13.98 -12.68 1.55
CA VAL A 288 13.26 -13.79 2.18
C VAL A 288 13.94 -14.16 3.49
N ASN A 289 13.30 -13.79 4.61
CA ASN A 289 13.78 -14.19 5.93
C ASN A 289 13.41 -15.67 6.18
N GLY A 290 14.40 -16.57 6.02
CA GLY A 290 14.23 -18.01 6.18
C GLY A 290 13.77 -18.44 7.57
N GLU A 291 14.19 -17.75 8.63
CA GLU A 291 13.75 -18.05 10.00
C GLU A 291 12.25 -17.77 10.18
N LEU A 292 11.77 -16.62 9.70
CA LEU A 292 10.35 -16.27 9.74
C LEU A 292 9.51 -17.20 8.87
N LEU A 293 10.00 -17.54 7.68
CA LEU A 293 9.35 -18.51 6.80
C LEU A 293 9.23 -19.89 7.47
N ASN A 294 10.31 -20.38 8.08
CA ASN A 294 10.31 -21.63 8.83
C ASN A 294 9.32 -21.59 10.00
N LYS A 295 9.27 -20.49 10.76
CA LYS A 295 8.28 -20.30 11.85
C LYS A 295 6.84 -20.33 11.33
N LEU A 296 6.55 -19.68 10.20
CA LEU A 296 5.22 -19.71 9.57
C LEU A 296 4.82 -21.12 9.13
N ILE A 297 5.74 -21.84 8.48
CA ILE A 297 5.52 -23.22 8.04
C ILE A 297 5.30 -24.14 9.23
N ASN A 298 6.15 -24.08 10.26
CA ASN A 298 6.03 -24.92 11.44
C ASN A 298 4.76 -24.63 12.24
N LEU A 299 4.35 -23.36 12.35
CA LEU A 299 3.07 -22.99 12.96
C LEU A 299 1.90 -23.62 12.19
N LYS A 300 1.90 -23.51 10.86
CA LYS A 300 0.88 -24.10 10.00
C LYS A 300 0.86 -25.62 10.14
N VAL A 301 2.00 -26.30 10.02
CA VAL A 301 2.11 -27.77 10.17
C VAL A 301 1.61 -28.22 11.55
N SER A 302 2.03 -27.55 12.63
CA SER A 302 1.61 -27.88 13.99
C SER A 302 0.10 -27.75 14.20
N TYR A 303 -0.51 -26.78 13.53
CA TYR A 303 -1.96 -26.60 13.54
C TYR A 303 -2.68 -27.69 12.73
N GLU A 304 -2.21 -27.97 11.52
CA GLU A 304 -2.81 -28.94 10.58
C GLU A 304 -2.74 -30.38 11.11
N LEU A 305 -1.65 -30.76 11.80
CA LEU A 305 -1.51 -32.08 12.44
C LEU A 305 -2.57 -32.34 13.53
N LYS A 306 -3.21 -31.29 14.05
CA LYS A 306 -4.30 -31.39 15.03
C LYS A 306 -5.69 -31.40 14.39
N GLN A 307 -5.79 -31.20 13.07
CA GLN A 307 -7.07 -31.14 12.35
C GLN A 307 -7.48 -32.51 11.82
N LYS A 308 -8.80 -32.75 11.76
CA LYS A 308 -9.36 -33.96 11.13
C LYS A 308 -9.17 -33.99 9.61
N GLN A 309 -9.12 -32.82 8.98
CA GLN A 309 -8.93 -32.66 7.53
C GLN A 309 -7.88 -31.57 7.29
N PRO A 310 -6.61 -31.94 7.09
CA PRO A 310 -5.56 -30.96 6.85
C PRO A 310 -5.65 -30.39 5.42
N CYS A 311 -5.52 -29.07 5.30
CA CYS A 311 -5.59 -28.33 4.04
C CYS A 311 -4.22 -28.08 3.38
N GLY A 312 -3.12 -28.37 4.08
CA GLY A 312 -1.76 -28.25 3.56
C GLY A 312 -1.34 -26.84 3.11
N PHE A 313 -0.36 -26.78 2.20
CA PHE A 313 0.14 -25.56 1.57
C PHE A 313 -0.28 -25.51 0.10
N ILE A 314 -0.58 -24.31 -0.40
CA ILE A 314 -0.96 -24.11 -1.80
C ILE A 314 0.29 -23.71 -2.59
N LYS A 315 0.56 -24.37 -3.72
CA LYS A 315 1.69 -24.11 -4.64
C LYS A 315 3.10 -24.00 -4.00
N PRO A 316 3.47 -24.76 -2.95
CA PRO A 316 4.78 -24.60 -2.29
C PRO A 316 5.96 -24.85 -3.24
N LYS A 317 5.87 -25.86 -4.12
CA LYS A 317 6.93 -26.20 -5.07
C LYS A 317 7.33 -25.02 -5.95
N VAL A 318 6.36 -24.26 -6.45
CA VAL A 318 6.60 -23.11 -7.32
C VAL A 318 7.30 -22.00 -6.54
N PHE A 319 6.81 -21.68 -5.34
CA PHE A 319 7.42 -20.67 -4.48
C PHE A 319 8.89 -20.98 -4.17
N PHE A 320 9.19 -22.22 -3.74
CA PHE A 320 10.57 -22.62 -3.42
C PHE A 320 11.47 -22.71 -4.64
N THR A 321 10.94 -23.07 -5.82
CA THR A 321 11.70 -23.02 -7.07
C THR A 321 12.10 -21.58 -7.42
N ASN A 322 11.19 -20.62 -7.23
CA ASN A 322 11.49 -19.21 -7.46
C ASN A 322 12.47 -18.65 -6.41
N LEU A 323 12.36 -19.09 -5.16
CA LEU A 323 13.31 -18.77 -4.11
C LEU A 323 14.73 -19.28 -4.44
N GLU A 324 14.85 -20.51 -4.94
CA GLU A 324 16.14 -21.07 -5.36
C GLU A 324 16.76 -20.28 -6.50
N LYS A 325 15.98 -19.95 -7.54
CA LYS A 325 16.42 -19.09 -8.65
C LYS A 325 16.86 -17.72 -8.15
N TYR A 326 16.12 -17.14 -7.20
CA TYR A 326 16.45 -15.86 -6.59
C TYR A 326 17.84 -15.90 -5.96
N TYR A 327 18.15 -16.89 -5.13
CA TYR A 327 19.48 -17.00 -4.50
C TYR A 327 20.60 -17.36 -5.49
N LYS A 328 20.33 -18.18 -6.51
CA LYS A 328 21.31 -18.49 -7.55
C LYS A 328 21.68 -17.30 -8.42
N GLY A 329 20.86 -16.24 -8.46
CA GLY A 329 21.20 -14.99 -9.16
C GLY A 329 22.12 -14.05 -8.38
N PHE A 330 22.49 -14.39 -7.14
CA PHE A 330 23.42 -13.63 -6.29
C PHE A 330 24.76 -14.34 -6.05
N LEU A 331 24.89 -15.61 -6.46
CA LEU A 331 26.13 -16.38 -6.50
C LEU A 331 26.65 -16.39 -7.94
#